data_AF-A0A6B3IAZ8-F1
#
_entry.id   AF-A0A6B3IAZ8-F1
#
_cell.length_a   1.000
_cell.length_b   1.000
_cell.length_c   1.000
_cell.angle_alpha   90.00
_cell.angle_beta   90.00
_cell.angle_gamma   90.00
#
_symmetry.space_group_name_H-M   'P 1'
#
loop_
_entity.id
_entity.type
_entity.pdbx_description
1 polymer ?
#
loop_
_entity_poly.entity_id
_entity_poly.type
_entity_poly.pdbx_seq_one_letter_code
_entity_poly.pdbx_strand_id
1 'polypeptide(L)'
;AERHLRLLAADLVFHLPVVNELARKAGHTLACAEDAQRLLELGEIVGVMPEGFKGIGKPFGDRYKLQRFGRGGFVSTALRAGAPIVPCSIVG
;
A
#
# COMPACT_ATOMS: atom_id res chain seq x y z
N ALA A 1 17.72 -14.73 -9.51
CA ALA A 1 17.55 -13.41 -8.88
C ALA A 1 16.39 -13.51 -7.90
N GLU A 2 16.68 -13.56 -6.61
CA GLU A 2 15.67 -13.56 -5.56
C GLU A 2 15.37 -12.11 -5.19
N ARG A 3 14.14 -11.65 -5.47
CA ARG A 3 13.68 -10.31 -5.07
C ARG A 3 12.76 -10.48 -3.88
N HIS A 4 12.96 -9.71 -2.82
CA HIS A 4 12.12 -9.82 -1.64
C HIS A 4 10.84 -9.01 -1.82
N LEU A 5 9.70 -9.61 -1.48
CA LEU A 5 8.42 -8.90 -1.45
C LEU A 5 8.35 -8.01 -0.21
N ARG A 6 8.20 -6.71 -0.42
CA ARG A 6 7.97 -5.70 0.61
C ARG A 6 6.52 -5.22 0.51
N LEU A 7 5.67 -5.67 1.43
CA LEU A 7 4.29 -5.21 1.50
C LEU A 7 4.26 -3.79 2.07
N LEU A 8 3.74 -2.83 1.31
CA LEU A 8 3.42 -1.50 1.80
C LEU A 8 2.18 -1.60 2.68
N ALA A 9 2.40 -1.91 3.96
CA ALA A 9 1.36 -1.89 4.97
C ALA A 9 0.84 -0.46 5.24
N ALA A 10 1.57 0.59 4.81
CA ALA A 10 1.33 1.98 5.21
C ALA A 10 0.62 2.89 4.20
N ASP A 11 0.16 2.40 3.04
CA ASP A 11 -0.82 3.18 2.23
C ASP A 11 -2.11 3.47 3.03
N LEU A 12 -2.26 2.75 4.14
CA LEU A 12 -3.27 2.82 5.17
C LEU A 12 -3.21 4.08 6.06
N VAL A 13 -2.02 4.65 6.25
CA VAL A 13 -1.78 5.80 7.14
C VAL A 13 -2.14 7.13 6.47
N PHE A 14 -2.20 7.17 5.14
CA PHE A 14 -2.52 8.39 4.38
C PHE A 14 -4.00 8.83 4.47
N HIS A 15 -4.90 8.05 5.08
CA HIS A 15 -6.33 8.33 5.07
C HIS A 15 -7.05 8.45 6.43
N LEU A 16 -6.34 8.37 7.57
CA LEU A 16 -6.94 8.67 8.87
C LEU A 16 -6.57 10.10 9.30
N PRO A 17 -7.48 11.10 9.14
CA PRO A 17 -7.30 12.37 9.83
C PRO A 17 -7.30 12.03 11.32
N VAL A 18 -6.25 12.45 12.04
CA VAL A 18 -5.91 12.17 13.46
C VAL A 18 -4.69 11.25 13.69
N VAL A 19 -4.37 10.29 12.81
CA VAL A 19 -3.17 9.42 13.02
C VAL A 19 -1.86 10.08 12.55
N ASN A 20 -1.94 11.11 11.70
CA ASN A 20 -0.79 11.83 11.16
C ASN A 20 0.03 12.57 12.24
N GLU A 21 -0.63 13.09 13.27
CA GLU A 21 0.00 13.77 14.42
C GLU A 21 0.61 12.75 15.42
N LEU A 22 -0.08 11.63 15.65
CA LEU A 22 0.40 10.59 16.58
C LEU A 22 1.58 9.79 16.02
N ALA A 23 1.57 9.48 14.71
CA ALA A 23 2.65 8.75 14.06
C ALA A 23 3.95 9.56 14.00
N ARG A 24 3.87 10.89 13.82
CA ARG A 24 5.02 11.80 13.89
C ARG A 24 5.65 11.87 15.29
N LYS A 25 4.86 11.69 16.36
CA LYS A 25 5.35 11.68 17.74
C LYS A 25 5.95 10.33 18.18
N ALA A 26 5.71 9.24 17.46
CA ALA A 26 6.06 7.89 17.89
C ALA A 26 7.34 7.30 17.25
N GLY A 27 8.04 8.02 16.36
CA GLY A 27 9.35 7.59 15.85
C GLY A 27 9.34 6.33 14.96
N HIS A 28 8.17 5.91 14.47
CA HIS A 28 8.06 4.83 13.49
C HIS A 28 8.27 5.39 12.08
N THR A 29 9.29 4.91 11.38
CA THR A 29 9.59 5.25 9.99
C THR A 29 8.37 4.95 9.11
N LEU A 30 7.65 6.01 8.73
CA LEU A 30 6.47 5.95 7.87
C LEU A 30 6.86 5.29 6.55
N ALA A 31 6.08 4.32 6.06
CA ALA A 31 6.21 3.93 4.66
C ALA A 31 5.69 5.08 3.79
N CYS A 32 6.61 5.99 3.50
CA CYS A 32 6.42 7.13 2.64
C CYS A 32 6.35 6.66 1.17
N ALA A 33 5.69 7.45 0.32
CA ALA A 33 5.79 7.25 -1.12
C ALA A 33 7.26 7.29 -1.59
N GLU A 34 8.10 8.07 -0.90
CA GLU A 34 9.54 8.09 -1.10
C GLU A 34 10.21 6.73 -0.79
N ASP A 35 9.81 6.03 0.27
CA ASP A 35 10.38 4.71 0.60
C ASP A 35 9.94 3.65 -0.41
N ALA A 36 8.67 3.69 -0.81
CA ALA A 36 8.17 2.82 -1.87
C ALA A 36 8.91 3.06 -3.20
N GLN A 37 9.15 4.33 -3.54
CA GLN A 37 9.93 4.70 -4.71
C GLN A 37 11.37 4.18 -4.59
N ARG A 38 12.03 4.40 -3.44
CA ARG A 38 13.39 3.91 -3.18
C ARG A 38 13.48 2.38 -3.29
N LEU A 39 12.51 1.65 -2.75
CA LEU A 39 12.46 0.19 -2.85
C LEU A 39 12.34 -0.26 -4.32
N LEU A 40 11.51 0.41 -5.11
CA LEU A 40 11.38 0.13 -6.54
C LEU A 40 12.67 0.46 -7.31
N GLU A 41 13.33 1.58 -7.01
CA GLU A 41 14.62 1.98 -7.58
C GLU A 41 15.75 0.98 -7.23
N LEU A 42 15.69 0.38 -6.05
CA LEU A 42 16.61 -0.70 -5.62
C LEU A 42 16.29 -2.05 -6.28
N GLY A 43 15.25 -2.13 -7.12
CA GLY A 43 14.85 -3.35 -7.80
C GLY A 43 14.09 -4.33 -6.91
N GLU A 44 13.58 -3.92 -5.75
CA GLU A 44 12.76 -4.78 -4.89
C GLU A 44 11.35 -4.96 -5.44
N ILE A 45 10.58 -5.93 -4.90
CA ILE A 45 9.16 -6.07 -5.23
C ILE A 45 8.34 -5.38 -4.16
N VAL A 46 7.40 -4.53 -4.57
CA VAL A 46 6.56 -3.78 -3.67
C VAL A 46 5.10 -4.22 -3.82
N GLY A 47 4.49 -4.69 -2.75
CA GLY A 47 3.10 -5.14 -2.73
C GLY A 47 2.18 -4.11 -2.09
N VAL A 48 0.99 -3.92 -2.66
CA VAL A 48 -0.01 -2.94 -2.18
C VAL A 48 -1.38 -3.58 -2.09
N MET A 49 -2.14 -3.19 -1.07
CA MET A 49 -3.54 -3.58 -0.92
C MET A 49 -4.43 -2.35 -1.14
N PRO A 50 -4.95 -2.12 -2.36
CA PRO A 50 -5.53 -0.84 -2.75
C PRO A 50 -6.86 -0.52 -2.05
N GLU A 51 -7.51 -1.49 -1.42
CA GLU A 51 -8.70 -1.29 -0.58
C GLU A 51 -8.38 -0.74 0.83
N GLY A 52 -7.15 -0.96 1.31
CA GLY A 52 -6.73 -0.65 2.68
C GLY A 52 -7.68 -1.22 3.73
N PHE A 53 -7.97 -0.42 4.78
CA PHE A 53 -8.80 -0.82 5.92
C PHE A 53 -10.23 -1.20 5.53
N LYS A 54 -10.74 -0.64 4.42
CA LYS A 54 -12.08 -0.97 3.92
C LYS A 54 -12.20 -2.44 3.52
N GLY A 55 -11.09 -3.05 3.11
CA GLY A 55 -11.01 -4.49 2.85
C GLY A 55 -11.14 -5.33 4.11
N ILE A 56 -10.51 -4.87 5.20
CA ILE A 56 -10.40 -5.59 6.49
C ILE A 56 -11.72 -5.53 7.28
N GLY A 57 -12.39 -4.38 7.28
CA GLY A 57 -13.59 -4.14 8.08
C GLY A 57 -14.89 -4.73 7.52
N LYS A 58 -14.83 -5.56 6.46
CA LYS A 58 -16.04 -6.08 5.80
C LYS A 58 -16.73 -7.14 6.66
N PRO A 59 -18.08 -7.14 6.69
CA PRO A 59 -18.80 -8.30 7.16
C PRO A 59 -18.54 -9.50 6.23
N PHE A 60 -18.65 -10.70 6.79
CA PHE A 60 -18.41 -11.95 6.05
C PHE A 60 -19.29 -12.10 4.78
N GLY A 61 -20.49 -11.49 4.77
CA GLY A 61 -21.38 -11.45 3.61
C GLY A 61 -20.82 -10.68 2.40
N ASP A 62 -19.83 -9.81 2.61
CA ASP A 62 -19.20 -9.00 1.56
C ASP A 62 -17.77 -9.45 1.23
N ARG A 63 -17.34 -10.62 1.72
CA ARG A 63 -15.94 -11.09 1.61
C ARG A 63 -15.37 -11.18 0.18
N TYR A 64 -16.23 -11.37 -0.82
CA TYR A 64 -15.84 -11.43 -2.24
C TYR A 64 -16.18 -10.17 -3.04
N LYS A 65 -16.53 -9.07 -2.36
CA LYS A 65 -16.81 -7.77 -3.00
C LYS A 65 -15.67 -6.81 -2.71
N LEU A 66 -14.94 -6.40 -3.75
CA LEU A 66 -13.93 -5.35 -3.61
C LEU A 66 -14.61 -4.02 -3.23
N GLN A 67 -14.05 -3.33 -2.25
CA GLN A 67 -14.36 -1.93 -1.98
C GLN A 67 -13.64 -1.04 -2.97
N ARG A 68 -14.10 0.20 -2.99
CA ARG A 68 -13.45 1.24 -3.76
C ARG A 68 -11.99 1.40 -3.35
N PHE A 69 -11.10 1.23 -4.33
CA PHE A 69 -9.67 1.46 -4.18
C PHE A 69 -9.39 2.92 -3.80
N GLY A 70 -8.25 3.14 -3.15
CA GLY A 70 -7.71 4.48 -2.90
C GLY A 70 -7.52 5.29 -4.18
N ARG A 71 -7.12 6.55 -4.04
CA ARG A 71 -7.01 7.50 -5.16
C ARG A 71 -5.80 7.28 -6.09
N GLY A 72 -5.19 6.10 -6.06
CA GLY A 72 -4.08 5.75 -6.97
C GLY A 72 -2.70 6.29 -6.56
N GLY A 73 -2.43 6.50 -5.27
CA GLY A 73 -1.09 6.89 -4.78
C GLY A 73 0.01 5.93 -5.24
N PHE A 74 -0.22 4.62 -5.07
CA PHE A 74 0.68 3.58 -5.55
C PHE A 74 0.91 3.61 -7.08
N VAL A 75 -0.10 4.01 -7.86
CA VAL A 75 0.03 4.15 -9.33
C VAL A 75 0.99 5.28 -9.65
N SER A 76 0.87 6.42 -8.95
CA SER A 76 1.78 7.55 -9.11
C SER A 76 3.23 7.17 -8.76
N THR A 77 3.43 6.39 -7.70
CA THR A 77 4.76 5.88 -7.33
C THR A 77 5.33 4.91 -8.36
N ALA A 78 4.53 3.97 -8.86
CA ALA A 78 4.96 3.04 -9.90
C ALA A 78 5.32 3.77 -11.20
N LEU A 79 4.51 4.75 -11.61
CA LEU A 79 4.79 5.59 -12.79
C LEU A 79 6.10 6.38 -12.64
N ARG A 80 6.35 6.99 -11.46
CA ARG A 80 7.60 7.71 -11.20
C ARG A 80 8.82 6.79 -11.26
N ALA A 81 8.71 5.57 -10.74
CA ALA A 81 9.80 4.60 -10.75
C ALA A 81 9.94 3.84 -12.09
N GLY A 82 9.05 4.08 -13.08
CA GLY A 82 8.99 3.28 -14.31
C GLY A 82 8.70 1.80 -14.07
N ALA A 83 8.11 1.45 -12.92
CA ALA A 83 7.90 0.08 -12.50
C ALA A 83 6.57 -0.47 -13.06
N PRO A 84 6.55 -1.69 -13.63
CA PRO A 84 5.31 -2.30 -14.09
C PRO A 84 4.41 -2.68 -12.90
N ILE A 85 3.11 -2.48 -13.06
CA ILE A 85 2.11 -2.93 -12.10
C ILE A 85 1.61 -4.31 -12.52
N VAL A 86 1.77 -5.30 -11.66
CA VAL A 86 1.24 -6.65 -11.84
C VAL A 86 -0.01 -6.81 -10.98
N PRO A 87 -1.22 -6.84 -11.57
CA PRO A 87 -2.44 -7.06 -10.80
C PRO A 87 -2.53 -8.52 -10.34
N CYS A 88 -2.75 -8.72 -9.05
CA CYS A 88 -2.95 -10.03 -8.45
C CYS A 88 -4.29 -10.06 -7.70
N SER A 89 -4.95 -11.22 -7.72
CA SER A 89 -6.16 -11.48 -6.93
C SER A 89 -5.86 -12.59 -5.92
N ILE A 90 -6.34 -12.42 -4.69
CA ILE A 90 -6.24 -13.42 -3.62
C ILE A 90 -7.68 -13.79 -3.26
N VAL A 91 -8.00 -15.08 -3.33
CA VAL A 91 -9.32 -15.62 -3.02
C VAL A 91 -9.19 -16.67 -1.93
N GLY A 92 -10.01 -16.54 -0.88
CA GLY A 92 -10.02 -17.40 0.31
C GLY A 92 -11.18 -17.06 1.23
#